data_AF-A0A7J6TCP8-F1
#
_entry.id   AF-A0A7J6TCP8-F1
#
_cell.length_a   1.000
_cell.length_b   1.000
_cell.length_c   1.000
_cell.angle_alpha   90.00
_cell.angle_beta   90.00
_cell.angle_gamma   90.00
#
_symmetry.space_group_name_H-M   'P 1'
#
loop_
_entity.id
_entity.type
_entity.pdbx_description
1 polymer ?
#
loop_
_entity_poly.entity_id
_entity_poly.type
_entity_poly.pdbx_seq_one_letter_code
_entity_poly.pdbx_strand_id
1 'polypeptide(L)'
;NTSDSEDSKFLGGFFDNPMLDRVFGETEIAQSIREMKETDPHFRLSQLVEDVENVVAPSLIKWFLEGDAEDLKLHCGEAAFAAVNASIEARKNQKLSLDPTILQVG
;
A
#
# COMPACT_ATOMS: atom_id res chain seq x y z
N ASN A 1 7.48 10.16 23.53
CA ASN A 1 8.95 10.18 23.41
C ASN A 1 9.59 8.89 22.94
N THR A 2 9.04 7.69 23.20
CA THR A 2 9.66 6.43 22.72
C THR A 2 9.25 6.07 21.29
N SER A 3 8.00 6.36 20.87
CA SER A 3 7.48 6.04 19.53
C SER A 3 8.15 6.83 18.40
N ASP A 4 8.39 8.14 18.58
CA ASP A 4 9.07 8.97 17.56
C ASP A 4 10.50 8.50 17.26
N SER A 5 11.19 7.93 18.25
CA SER A 5 12.53 7.39 18.06
C SER A 5 12.53 6.08 17.28
N GLU A 6 11.49 5.26 17.39
CA GLU A 6 11.36 4.01 16.63
C GLU A 6 10.96 4.29 15.18
N ASP A 7 10.01 5.20 14.97
CA ASP A 7 9.59 5.60 13.62
C ASP A 7 10.77 6.25 12.87
N SER A 8 11.57 7.10 13.51
CA SER A 8 12.77 7.70 12.90
C SER A 8 13.84 6.66 12.53
N LYS A 9 14.03 5.62 13.33
CA LYS A 9 14.96 4.52 13.00
C LYS A 9 14.46 3.66 11.86
N PHE A 10 13.15 3.39 11.83
CA PHE A 10 12.50 2.67 10.75
C PHE A 10 12.63 3.43 9.42
N LEU A 11 12.36 4.75 9.45
CA LEU A 11 12.52 5.63 8.30
C LEU A 11 13.96 5.67 7.78
N GLY A 12 14.96 5.65 8.67
CA GLY A 12 16.36 5.59 8.26
C GLY A 12 16.68 4.43 7.30
N GLY A 13 16.11 3.24 7.55
CA GLY A 13 16.23 2.10 6.63
C GLY A 13 15.28 2.18 5.41
N PHE A 14 14.20 2.94 5.49
CA PHE A 14 13.25 3.15 4.40
C PHE A 14 13.80 4.10 3.32
N PHE A 15 14.57 5.12 3.71
CA PHE A 15 15.22 6.10 2.82
C PHE A 15 16.53 5.60 2.18
N ASP A 16 17.09 4.49 2.64
CA ASP A 16 18.27 3.86 2.01
C ASP A 16 17.99 3.44 0.55
N ASN A 17 16.72 3.39 0.13
CA ASN A 17 16.36 3.25 -1.29
C ASN A 17 16.45 4.61 -2.02
N PRO A 18 17.44 4.81 -2.91
CA PRO A 18 17.68 6.09 -3.58
C PRO A 18 16.54 6.54 -4.51
N MET A 19 15.60 5.65 -4.85
CA MET A 19 14.39 6.00 -5.61
C MET A 19 13.31 6.61 -4.72
N LEU A 20 13.24 6.22 -3.44
CA LEU A 20 12.24 6.72 -2.50
C LEU A 20 12.67 8.05 -1.91
N ASP A 21 13.94 8.23 -1.57
CA ASP A 21 14.52 9.51 -1.13
C ASP A 21 14.32 10.63 -2.17
N ARG A 22 14.39 10.29 -3.46
CA ARG A 22 14.17 11.24 -4.55
C ARG A 22 12.70 11.62 -4.76
N VAL A 23 11.76 10.74 -4.42
CA VAL A 23 10.31 10.95 -4.64
C VAL A 23 9.63 11.50 -3.41
N PHE A 24 10.13 11.17 -2.22
CA PHE A 24 9.59 11.59 -0.94
C PHE A 24 10.74 12.16 -0.10
N GLY A 25 10.83 13.49 -0.01
CA GLY A 25 11.84 14.11 0.85
C GLY A 25 11.59 13.73 2.32
N GLU A 26 12.66 13.49 3.09
CA GLU A 26 12.58 13.13 4.52
C GLU A 26 11.61 14.04 5.31
N THR A 27 11.56 15.33 4.93
CA THR A 27 10.70 16.33 5.56
C THR A 27 9.21 16.15 5.27
N GLU A 28 8.84 15.73 4.06
CA GLU A 28 7.43 15.57 3.67
C GLU A 28 6.82 14.37 4.41
N ILE A 29 7.54 13.24 4.48
CA ILE A 29 7.09 12.07 5.24
C ILE A 29 7.01 12.38 6.74
N ALA A 30 7.97 13.11 7.30
CA ALA A 30 7.92 13.51 8.71
C ALA A 30 6.70 14.39 9.02
N GLN A 31 6.29 15.27 8.08
CA GLN A 31 5.06 16.06 8.22
C GLN A 31 3.82 15.18 8.14
N SER A 32 3.73 14.26 7.18
CA SER A 32 2.59 13.34 7.07
C SER A 32 2.43 12.45 8.29
N ILE A 33 3.53 11.93 8.85
CA ILE A 33 3.49 11.12 10.10
C ILE A 33 2.99 11.96 11.26
N ARG A 34 3.41 13.23 11.34
CA ARG A 34 2.92 14.13 12.38
C ARG A 34 1.42 14.37 12.25
N GLU A 35 0.92 14.64 11.05
CA GLU A 35 -0.53 14.79 10.80
C GLU A 35 -1.32 13.52 11.16
N MET A 36 -0.76 12.35 10.84
CA MET A 36 -1.33 11.06 11.24
C MET A 36 -1.39 10.90 12.76
N LYS A 37 -0.34 11.30 13.49
CA LYS A 37 -0.32 11.28 14.97
C LYS A 37 -1.24 12.31 15.61
N GLU A 38 -1.45 13.46 14.95
CA GLU A 38 -2.43 14.45 15.39
C GLU A 38 -3.86 13.93 15.25
N THR A 39 -4.12 13.09 14.24
CA THR A 39 -5.41 12.42 14.03
C THR A 39 -5.60 11.22 14.96
N ASP A 40 -4.58 10.39 15.11
CA ASP A 40 -4.55 9.23 16.01
C ASP A 40 -3.28 9.24 16.90
N PRO A 41 -3.41 9.58 18.19
CA PRO A 41 -2.28 9.61 19.13
C PRO A 41 -1.57 8.26 19.32
N HIS A 42 -2.20 7.14 18.97
CA HIS A 42 -1.61 5.80 19.07
C HIS A 42 -0.99 5.32 17.76
N PHE A 43 -0.99 6.16 16.71
CA PHE A 43 -0.41 5.83 15.42
C PHE A 43 1.07 5.45 15.54
N ARG A 44 1.44 4.33 14.91
CA ARG A 44 2.80 3.81 14.82
C ARG A 44 3.09 3.43 13.37
N LEU A 45 4.17 3.96 12.82
CA LEU A 45 4.51 3.72 11.41
C LEU A 45 4.88 2.25 11.18
N SER A 46 5.56 1.64 12.14
CA SER A 46 5.91 0.21 12.13
C SER A 46 4.68 -0.68 12.03
N GLN A 47 3.63 -0.40 12.82
CA GLN A 47 2.37 -1.14 12.75
C GLN A 47 1.67 -0.95 11.41
N LEU A 48 1.63 0.30 10.90
CA LEU A 48 1.03 0.58 9.59
C LEU A 48 1.70 -0.24 8.49
N VAL A 49 3.03 -0.33 8.50
CA VAL A 49 3.78 -1.10 7.49
C VAL A 49 3.46 -2.58 7.61
N GLU A 50 3.44 -3.12 8.83
CA GLU A 50 3.09 -4.52 9.08
C GLU A 50 1.67 -4.84 8.60
N ASP A 51 0.71 -3.95 8.87
CA ASP A 51 -0.67 -4.09 8.42
C ASP A 51 -0.76 -4.03 6.89
N VAL A 52 0.02 -3.16 6.26
CA VAL A 52 0.07 -3.06 4.80
C VAL A 52 0.62 -4.35 4.19
N GLU A 53 1.72 -4.87 4.73
CA GLU A 53 2.37 -6.09 4.23
C GLU A 53 1.51 -7.33 4.41
N ASN A 54 0.91 -7.49 5.60
CA ASN A 54 0.23 -8.74 5.97
C ASN A 54 -1.27 -8.74 5.67
N VAL A 55 -1.91 -7.57 5.53
CA VAL A 55 -3.37 -7.47 5.38
C VAL A 55 -3.74 -6.75 4.09
N VAL A 56 -3.27 -5.52 3.90
CA VAL A 56 -3.73 -4.66 2.79
C VAL A 56 -3.24 -5.18 1.45
N ALA A 57 -1.93 -5.44 1.32
CA ALA A 57 -1.31 -5.92 0.09
C ALA A 57 -1.90 -7.26 -0.39
N PRO A 58 -1.98 -8.32 0.45
CA PRO A 58 -2.55 -9.59 0.00
C PRO A 58 -4.04 -9.47 -0.36
N SER A 59 -4.82 -8.66 0.37
CA SER A 59 -6.24 -8.44 0.05
C SER A 59 -6.41 -7.71 -1.29
N LEU A 60 -5.65 -6.63 -1.51
CA LEU A 60 -5.67 -5.90 -2.78
C LEU A 60 -5.26 -6.78 -3.96
N ILE A 61 -4.20 -7.57 -3.81
CA ILE A 61 -3.74 -8.49 -4.86
C ILE A 61 -4.82 -9.54 -5.15
N LYS A 62 -5.43 -10.10 -4.11
CA LYS A 62 -6.52 -11.07 -4.27
C LYS A 62 -7.68 -10.47 -5.07
N TRP A 63 -8.20 -9.32 -4.66
CA TRP A 63 -9.31 -8.65 -5.36
C TRP A 63 -8.93 -8.28 -6.81
N PHE A 64 -7.68 -7.89 -7.04
CA PHE A 64 -7.17 -7.63 -8.37
C PHE A 64 -7.14 -8.86 -9.28
N LEU A 65 -6.71 -10.01 -8.75
CA LEU A 65 -6.65 -11.27 -9.48
C LEU A 65 -8.05 -11.83 -9.75
N GLU A 66 -8.94 -11.76 -8.75
CA GLU A 66 -10.34 -12.21 -8.85
C GLU A 66 -11.20 -11.27 -9.69
N GLY A 67 -10.75 -10.03 -9.91
CA GLY A 67 -11.47 -9.01 -10.65
C GLY A 67 -12.65 -8.43 -9.86
N ASP A 68 -12.55 -8.41 -8.53
CA ASP A 68 -13.52 -7.85 -7.61
C ASP A 68 -13.44 -6.32 -7.59
N ALA A 69 -14.18 -5.71 -8.51
CA ALA A 69 -14.22 -4.27 -8.67
C ALA A 69 -14.97 -3.56 -7.53
N GLU A 70 -15.81 -4.25 -6.76
CA GLU A 70 -16.56 -3.61 -5.67
C GLU A 70 -15.66 -3.38 -4.46
N ASP A 71 -14.90 -4.40 -4.05
CA ASP A 71 -13.94 -4.28 -2.95
C ASP A 71 -12.78 -3.34 -3.34
N LEU A 72 -12.29 -3.42 -4.59
CA LEU A 72 -11.26 -2.48 -5.07
C LEU A 72 -11.74 -1.03 -5.06
N LYS A 73 -13.02 -0.76 -5.35
CA LYS A 73 -13.56 0.61 -5.32
C LYS A 73 -13.69 1.15 -3.89
N LEU A 74 -13.96 0.29 -2.92
CA LEU A 74 -14.05 0.68 -1.51
C LEU A 74 -12.67 1.04 -0.94
N HIS A 75 -11.63 0.34 -1.38
CA HIS A 75 -10.28 0.46 -0.82
C HIS A 75 -9.32 1.33 -1.65
N CYS A 76 -9.60 1.59 -2.93
CA CYS A 76 -8.79 2.47 -3.78
C CYS A 76 -9.44 3.85 -3.99
N GLY A 77 -8.63 4.91 -4.03
CA GLY A 77 -9.09 6.21 -4.51
C GLY A 77 -9.48 6.19 -5.99
N GLU A 78 -10.32 7.13 -6.44
CA GLU A 78 -10.92 7.12 -7.79
C GLU A 78 -9.90 6.92 -8.92
N ALA A 79 -8.75 7.60 -8.86
CA ALA A 79 -7.71 7.47 -9.88
C ALA A 79 -7.05 6.09 -9.90
N ALA A 80 -6.79 5.51 -8.71
CA ALA A 80 -6.21 4.17 -8.59
C ALA A 80 -7.22 3.10 -9.05
N PHE A 81 -8.48 3.23 -8.63
CA PHE A 81 -9.55 2.35 -9.09
C PHE A 81 -9.72 2.38 -10.61
N ALA A 82 -9.71 3.56 -11.23
CA ALA A 82 -9.85 3.69 -12.69
C ALA A 82 -8.74 2.96 -13.45
N ALA A 83 -7.48 3.08 -13.00
CA ALA A 83 -6.35 2.38 -13.62
C ALA A 83 -6.45 0.86 -13.47
N VAL A 84 -6.81 0.39 -12.28
CA VAL A 84 -6.93 -1.03 -11.96
C VAL A 84 -8.12 -1.65 -12.69
N ASN A 85 -9.28 -1.00 -12.69
CA ASN A 85 -10.49 -1.46 -13.37
C ASN A 85 -10.30 -1.53 -14.90
N ALA A 86 -9.62 -0.55 -15.51
CA ALA A 86 -9.30 -0.60 -16.94
C ALA A 86 -8.49 -1.86 -17.31
N SER A 87 -7.57 -2.27 -16.45
CA SER A 87 -6.80 -3.50 -16.67
C SER A 87 -7.63 -4.78 -16.51
N ILE A 88 -8.60 -4.77 -15.58
CA ILE A 88 -9.55 -5.88 -15.37
C ILE A 88 -10.51 -6.00 -16.56
N GLU A 89 -11.06 -4.88 -17.04
CA GLU A 89 -11.94 -4.84 -18.22
C GLU A 89 -11.23 -5.32 -19.48
N ALA A 90 -9.98 -4.91 -19.69
CA ALA A 90 -9.18 -5.38 -20.81
C ALA A 90 -9.01 -6.92 -20.80
N ARG A 91 -8.80 -7.53 -19.62
CA ARG A 91 -8.70 -8.99 -19.46
C ARG A 91 -10.04 -9.71 -19.70
N LYS A 92 -11.13 -9.16 -19.16
CA LYS A 92 -12.49 -9.67 -19.40
C LYS A 92 -12.82 -9.69 -20.89
N ASN A 93 -12.48 -8.64 -21.63
CA ASN A 93 -12.67 -8.56 -23.09
C ASN A 93 -11.86 -9.60 -23.87
N GLN A 94 -10.72 -10.05 -23.32
CA GLN A 94 -9.88 -11.08 -23.91
C GLN A 94 -10.28 -12.52 -23.50
N LYS A 95 -11.33 -12.69 -22.68
CA LYS A 95 -11.74 -13.98 -22.08
C LYS A 95 -10.62 -14.68 -21.29
N LEU A 96 -9.70 -13.91 -20.74
CA LEU A 96 -8.60 -14.41 -19.92
C LEU A 96 -8.97 -14.29 -18.44
N SER A 97 -8.99 -15.42 -17.74
CA SER A 97 -9.08 -15.47 -16.27
C SER A 97 -7.68 -15.70 -15.70
N LEU A 98 -7.28 -14.89 -14.72
CA LEU A 98 -6.07 -15.17 -13.94
C LEU A 98 -6.39 -16.29 -12.94
N ASP A 99 -5.57 -17.33 -12.92
CA ASP A 99 -5.65 -18.37 -11.89
C ASP A 99 -4.84 -17.90 -10.66
N PRO A 100 -5.50 -17.57 -9.54
CA PRO A 100 -4.83 -17.05 -8.35
C PRO A 100 -4.05 -18.12 -7.57
N THR A 101 -4.11 -19.40 -7.97
CA THR A 101 -3.54 -20.52 -7.20
C THR A 101 -2.04 -20.71 -7.43
N ILE A 102 -1.46 -20.13 -8.49
CA ILE A 102 -0.04 -20.27 -8.82
C ILE A 102 0.74 -19.02 -8.38
N LEU A 103 0.95 -18.87 -7.08
CA LEU A 103 1.99 -17.99 -6.53
C LEU A 103 2.56 -18.68 -5.29
N GLN A 104 3.21 -19.83 -5.52
CA GLN A 104 4.13 -20.38 -4.53
C GLN A 104 5.45 -19.62 -4.66
N VAL A 105 5.73 -18.75 -3.68
CA VAL A 105 7.08 -18.21 -3.46
C VAL A 105 7.92 -19.36 -2.92
N GLY A 106 8.85 -19.85 -3.75
CA GLY A 106 9.94 -20.72 -3.34
C GLY A 106 11.16 -19.92 -2.93
#